data_AF-A0A1H9M8N2-F1
#
_entry.id   AF-A0A1H9M8N2-F1
#
_cell.length_a   1.000
_cell.length_b   1.000
_cell.length_c   1.000
_cell.angle_alpha   90.00
_cell.angle_beta   90.00
_cell.angle_gamma   90.00
#
_symmetry.space_group_name_H-M   'P 1'
#
loop_
_entity.id
_entity.type
_entity.pdbx_description
1 polymer ?
#
loop_
_entity_poly.entity_id
_entity_poly.type
_entity_poly.pdbx_seq_one_letter_code
_entity_poly.pdbx_strand_id
1 'polypeptide(L)'
;MCRSKRERPRHGKRCPGPKDSRERERRAEARRIRQRMGRNDRKTRHAAEEADAARVEANRLRAAIERAEDAGRPIDLSRERAAGAAEARAEELAERAAGYAWTVERDLEVYGDVRDAAPVPVPRDLETRAADFTPWAAVQLSDDELSDGLAWAYESGDTAAAEQIIATMDYRDSHEAGEIVADVVADRARRLDRSPLTNPAVRGNRRLTARERSREEHRAYIYTQWLQAELDTRGNLLNKEGQAKGVDAMELFSGRADRAKLYASKDLVDWWDNNGGRVPFSLWESLRRGNASQYDRVRAQEYGEAA
;
A
#
# COMPACT_ATOMS: atom_id res chain seq x y z
N MET A 1 -2.06 47.24 5.55
CA MET A 1 -3.49 47.04 5.88
C MET A 1 -4.34 47.30 4.63
N CYS A 2 -4.77 46.25 3.92
CA CYS A 2 -5.71 46.38 2.80
C CYS A 2 -7.09 45.88 3.22
N ARG A 3 -7.94 46.79 3.69
CA ARG A 3 -9.40 46.58 3.78
C ARG A 3 -10.02 47.17 2.51
N SER A 4 -10.12 46.38 1.44
CA SER A 4 -10.90 46.77 0.25
C SER A 4 -12.16 45.93 0.13
N LYS A 5 -13.19 46.62 -0.35
CA LYS A 5 -14.60 46.24 -0.33
C LYS A 5 -14.88 45.03 -1.22
N ARG A 6 -15.90 44.28 -0.80
CA ARG A 6 -16.44 43.05 -1.38
C ARG A 6 -17.07 43.29 -2.76
N GLU A 7 -16.27 43.48 -3.81
CA GLU A 7 -16.74 43.20 -5.17
C GLU A 7 -16.47 41.73 -5.47
N ARG A 8 -17.52 40.90 -5.47
CA ARG A 8 -17.42 39.52 -5.91
C ARG A 8 -17.16 39.55 -7.42
N PRO A 9 -16.00 39.05 -7.92
CA PRO A 9 -15.74 39.03 -9.35
C PRO A 9 -16.82 38.21 -10.06
N ARG A 10 -17.52 38.84 -11.00
CA ARG A 10 -18.45 38.16 -11.90
C ARG A 10 -17.64 37.24 -12.81
N HIS A 11 -17.94 35.95 -12.72
CA HIS A 11 -17.53 34.86 -13.61
C HIS A 11 -16.05 34.37 -13.56
N GLY A 12 -15.87 33.21 -12.91
CA GLY A 12 -15.18 32.05 -13.51
C GLY A 12 -13.65 31.97 -13.44
N LYS A 13 -12.93 33.07 -13.22
CA LYS A 13 -11.46 33.01 -13.15
C LYS A 13 -11.02 32.48 -11.78
N ARG A 14 -10.72 31.17 -11.70
CA ARG A 14 -10.06 30.57 -10.53
C ARG A 14 -8.75 31.33 -10.31
N CYS A 15 -8.48 31.74 -9.07
CA CYS A 15 -7.21 32.34 -8.71
C CYS A 15 -6.07 31.40 -9.18
N PRO A 16 -5.04 31.92 -9.87
CA PRO A 16 -3.89 31.10 -10.22
C PRO A 16 -3.36 30.51 -8.91
N GLY A 17 -3.29 29.18 -8.86
CA GLY A 17 -2.69 28.48 -7.73
C GLY A 17 -1.25 28.94 -7.50
N PRO A 18 -0.67 28.65 -6.33
CA PRO A 18 0.72 28.98 -6.06
C PRO A 18 1.61 28.47 -7.20
N LYS A 19 2.49 29.34 -7.70
CA LYS A 19 3.37 29.03 -8.85
C LYS A 19 4.52 28.11 -8.45
N ASP A 20 4.88 28.13 -7.17
CA ASP A 20 5.95 27.33 -6.59
C ASP A 20 5.42 25.92 -6.21
N SER A 21 6.10 24.89 -6.69
CA SER A 21 5.82 23.48 -6.36
C SER A 21 5.99 23.22 -4.86
N ARG A 22 7.01 23.81 -4.21
CA ARG A 22 7.26 23.66 -2.77
C ARG A 22 6.12 24.24 -1.94
N GLU A 23 5.55 25.36 -2.36
CA GLU A 23 4.37 25.94 -1.70
C GLU A 23 3.13 25.05 -1.86
N ARG A 24 2.97 24.37 -3.02
CA ARG A 24 1.89 23.39 -3.23
C ARG A 24 2.03 22.20 -2.31
N GLU A 25 3.25 21.69 -2.17
CA GLU A 25 3.57 20.55 -1.30
C GLU A 25 3.36 20.89 0.17
N ARG A 26 3.89 22.02 0.66
CA ARG A 26 3.63 22.49 2.03
C ARG A 26 2.14 22.62 2.33
N ARG A 27 1.36 23.16 1.40
CA ARG A 27 -0.11 23.25 1.54
C ARG A 27 -0.78 21.87 1.53
N ALA A 28 -0.30 20.95 0.69
CA ALA A 28 -0.82 19.59 0.63
C ALA A 28 -0.50 18.82 1.93
N GLU A 29 0.71 18.95 2.45
CA GLU A 29 1.15 18.37 3.71
C GLU A 29 0.37 18.94 4.90
N ALA A 30 0.27 20.27 5.01
CA ALA A 30 -0.55 20.92 6.04
C ALA A 30 -2.01 20.43 6.01
N ARG A 31 -2.57 20.16 4.81
CA ARG A 31 -3.90 19.57 4.65
C ARG A 31 -3.95 18.11 5.13
N ARG A 32 -2.92 17.29 4.83
CA ARG A 32 -2.82 15.90 5.31
C ARG A 32 -2.73 15.85 6.84
N ILE A 33 -1.89 16.69 7.45
CA ILE A 33 -1.74 16.80 8.91
C ILE A 33 -3.09 17.21 9.54
N ARG A 34 -3.76 18.24 9.00
CA ARG A 34 -5.09 18.65 9.48
C ARG A 34 -6.14 17.53 9.40
N GLN A 35 -6.14 16.75 8.32
CA GLN A 35 -7.03 15.59 8.18
C GLN A 35 -6.70 14.47 9.17
N ARG A 36 -5.41 14.26 9.48
CA ARG A 36 -4.97 13.29 10.50
C ARG A 36 -5.41 13.73 11.90
N MET A 37 -5.17 14.99 12.27
CA MET A 37 -5.66 15.57 13.52
C MET A 37 -7.16 15.39 13.70
N GLY A 38 -7.97 15.76 12.70
CA GLY A 38 -9.43 15.60 12.79
C GLY A 38 -9.92 14.15 12.83
N ARG A 39 -9.14 13.17 12.35
CA ARG A 39 -9.44 11.74 12.54
C ARG A 39 -9.07 11.28 13.94
N ASN A 40 -7.90 11.66 14.45
CA ASN A 40 -7.44 11.26 15.78
C ASN A 40 -8.29 11.89 16.88
N ASP A 41 -8.62 13.18 16.77
CA ASP A 41 -9.53 13.87 17.71
C ASP A 41 -10.90 13.18 17.83
N ARG A 42 -11.50 12.75 16.70
CA ARG A 42 -12.73 11.94 16.74
C ARG A 42 -12.54 10.60 17.44
N LYS A 43 -11.40 9.93 17.23
CA LYS A 43 -11.08 8.66 17.92
C LYS A 43 -10.87 8.88 19.42
N THR A 44 -10.20 9.96 19.81
CA THR A 44 -10.02 10.36 21.22
C THR A 44 -11.37 10.56 21.90
N ARG A 45 -12.27 11.34 21.28
CA ARG A 45 -13.61 11.59 21.82
C ARG A 45 -14.43 10.32 21.96
N HIS A 46 -14.44 9.46 20.93
CA HIS A 46 -15.15 8.18 20.99
C HIS A 46 -14.60 7.26 22.08
N ALA A 47 -13.28 7.12 22.18
CA ALA A 47 -12.64 6.30 23.22
C ALA A 47 -12.93 6.82 24.63
N ALA A 48 -12.96 8.15 24.82
CA ALA A 48 -13.32 8.77 26.08
C ALA A 48 -14.80 8.54 26.43
N GLU A 49 -15.73 8.69 25.48
CA GLU A 49 -17.15 8.39 25.68
C GLU A 49 -17.38 6.91 26.05
N GLU A 50 -16.67 5.98 25.40
CA GLU A 50 -16.73 4.55 25.73
C GLU A 50 -16.14 4.25 27.13
N ALA A 51 -15.05 4.91 27.50
CA ALA A 51 -14.44 4.78 28.83
C ALA A 51 -15.41 5.26 29.92
N ASP A 52 -16.06 6.41 29.71
CA ASP A 52 -17.04 6.96 30.65
C ASP A 52 -18.27 6.05 30.77
N ALA A 53 -18.76 5.48 29.65
CA ALA A 53 -19.84 4.50 29.68
C ALA A 53 -19.46 3.24 30.48
N ALA A 54 -18.24 2.73 30.31
CA ALA A 54 -17.73 1.59 31.06
C ALA A 54 -17.60 1.89 32.57
N ARG A 55 -17.15 3.10 32.94
CA ARG A 55 -17.12 3.57 34.35
C ARG A 55 -18.51 3.65 34.97
N VAL A 56 -19.49 4.16 34.23
CA VAL A 56 -20.88 4.23 34.70
C VAL A 56 -21.44 2.83 34.97
N GLU A 57 -21.17 1.86 34.09
CA GLU A 57 -21.61 0.48 34.29
C GLU A 57 -20.91 -0.18 35.48
N ALA A 58 -19.60 0.01 35.64
CA ALA A 58 -18.86 -0.45 36.82
C ALA A 58 -19.45 0.10 38.13
N ASN A 59 -19.70 1.42 38.19
CA ASN A 59 -20.31 2.07 39.34
C ASN A 59 -21.71 1.54 39.64
N ARG A 60 -22.50 1.28 38.59
CA ARG A 60 -23.85 0.69 38.73
C ARG A 60 -23.79 -0.72 39.33
N LEU A 61 -22.83 -1.54 38.89
CA LEU A 61 -22.64 -2.89 39.41
C LEU A 61 -22.16 -2.87 40.86
N ARG A 62 -21.19 -2.02 41.20
CA ARG A 62 -20.74 -1.80 42.59
C ARG A 62 -21.90 -1.39 43.51
N ALA A 63 -22.68 -0.39 43.10
CA ALA A 63 -23.84 0.05 43.88
C ALA A 63 -24.92 -1.05 44.01
N ALA A 64 -24.98 -2.02 43.10
CA ALA A 64 -25.87 -3.17 43.21
C ALA A 64 -25.34 -4.24 44.19
N ILE A 65 -24.01 -4.40 44.28
CA ILE A 65 -23.34 -5.26 45.25
C ILE A 65 -23.52 -4.70 46.67
N GLU A 66 -23.25 -3.41 46.87
CA GLU A 66 -23.42 -2.71 48.16
C GLU A 66 -24.87 -2.84 48.68
N ARG A 67 -25.87 -2.60 47.82
CA ARG A 67 -27.29 -2.81 48.17
C ARG A 67 -27.68 -4.28 48.45
N ALA A 68 -26.89 -5.25 48.00
CA ALA A 68 -27.10 -6.66 48.32
C ALA A 68 -26.51 -6.98 49.70
N GLU A 69 -25.31 -6.46 49.99
CA GLU A 69 -24.62 -6.55 51.28
C GLU A 69 -25.45 -5.90 52.40
N ASP A 70 -25.91 -4.66 52.20
CA ASP A 70 -26.77 -3.94 53.17
C ASP A 70 -28.07 -4.70 53.48
N ALA A 71 -28.58 -5.46 52.50
CA ALA A 71 -29.79 -6.25 52.63
C ALA A 71 -29.54 -7.66 53.23
N GLY A 72 -28.30 -7.99 53.59
CA GLY A 72 -27.93 -9.32 54.07
C GLY A 72 -28.13 -10.44 53.04
N ARG A 73 -28.18 -10.10 51.74
CA ARG A 73 -28.29 -11.08 50.66
C ARG A 73 -26.91 -11.63 50.30
N PRO A 74 -26.80 -12.91 49.92
CA PRO A 74 -25.52 -13.46 49.47
C PRO A 74 -25.01 -12.69 48.25
N ILE A 75 -23.72 -12.36 48.27
CA ILE A 75 -23.05 -11.64 47.17
C ILE A 75 -22.99 -12.55 45.95
N ASP A 76 -23.43 -12.03 44.81
CA ASP A 76 -23.32 -12.71 43.53
C ASP A 76 -21.93 -12.47 42.94
N LEU A 77 -21.03 -13.45 43.09
CA LEU A 77 -19.66 -13.41 42.57
C LEU A 77 -19.59 -13.14 41.05
N SER A 78 -20.66 -13.45 40.30
CA SER A 78 -20.70 -13.12 38.87
C SER A 78 -20.79 -11.62 38.61
N ARG A 79 -21.49 -10.87 39.49
CA ARG A 79 -21.59 -9.41 39.42
C ARG A 79 -20.30 -8.72 39.83
N GLU A 80 -19.60 -9.26 40.82
CA GLU A 80 -18.29 -8.76 41.24
C GLU A 80 -17.26 -8.90 40.11
N ARG A 81 -17.21 -10.06 39.45
CA ARG A 81 -16.38 -10.27 38.25
C ARG A 81 -16.77 -9.34 37.11
N ALA A 82 -18.06 -9.10 36.90
CA ALA A 82 -18.54 -8.17 35.87
C ALA A 82 -18.15 -6.71 36.18
N ALA A 83 -18.22 -6.29 37.43
CA ALA A 83 -17.77 -4.95 37.86
C ALA A 83 -16.27 -4.77 37.62
N GLY A 84 -15.45 -5.73 38.05
CA GLY A 84 -14.00 -5.71 37.80
C GLY A 84 -13.65 -5.72 36.30
N ALA A 85 -14.37 -6.49 35.48
CA ALA A 85 -14.17 -6.50 34.04
C ALA A 85 -14.57 -5.15 33.37
N ALA A 86 -15.63 -4.50 33.86
CA ALA A 86 -16.04 -3.18 33.37
C ALA A 86 -15.00 -2.10 33.72
N GLU A 87 -14.39 -2.17 34.90
CA GLU A 87 -13.31 -1.26 35.32
C GLU A 87 -12.04 -1.45 34.49
N ALA A 88 -11.59 -2.69 34.32
CA ALA A 88 -10.42 -2.99 33.49
C ALA A 88 -10.63 -2.48 32.06
N ARG A 89 -11.85 -2.66 31.50
CA ARG A 89 -12.20 -2.13 30.18
C ARG A 89 -12.21 -0.59 30.16
N ALA A 90 -12.71 0.06 31.20
CA ALA A 90 -12.70 1.51 31.30
C ALA A 90 -11.27 2.08 31.35
N GLU A 91 -10.37 1.42 32.06
CA GLU A 91 -8.95 1.78 32.14
C GLU A 91 -8.26 1.61 30.78
N GLU A 92 -8.41 0.47 30.11
CA GLU A 92 -7.87 0.22 28.76
C GLU A 92 -8.34 1.29 27.76
N LEU A 93 -9.63 1.64 27.77
CA LEU A 93 -10.19 2.66 26.89
C LEU A 93 -9.66 4.06 27.21
N ALA A 94 -9.44 4.37 28.49
CA ALA A 94 -8.85 5.64 28.91
C ALA A 94 -7.38 5.77 28.46
N GLU A 95 -6.58 4.70 28.60
CA GLU A 95 -5.20 4.65 28.08
C GLU A 95 -5.18 4.83 26.56
N ARG A 96 -6.10 4.17 25.86
CA ARG A 96 -6.25 4.31 24.41
C ARG A 96 -6.62 5.74 23.99
N ALA A 97 -7.52 6.40 24.73
CA ALA A 97 -7.86 7.79 24.51
C ALA A 97 -6.64 8.71 24.73
N ALA A 98 -5.86 8.47 25.78
CA ALA A 98 -4.61 9.21 26.06
C ALA A 98 -3.60 9.05 24.91
N GLY A 99 -3.43 7.84 24.36
CA GLY A 99 -2.57 7.62 23.20
C GLY A 99 -3.00 8.40 21.94
N TYR A 100 -4.31 8.51 21.70
CA TYR A 100 -4.81 9.34 20.59
C TYR A 100 -4.62 10.84 20.85
N ALA A 101 -4.82 11.30 22.09
CA ALA A 101 -4.59 12.69 22.49
C ALA A 101 -3.12 13.10 22.25
N TRP A 102 -2.17 12.27 22.69
CA TRP A 102 -0.74 12.48 22.44
C TRP A 102 -0.42 12.61 20.94
N THR A 103 -1.05 11.79 20.10
CA THR A 103 -0.86 11.87 18.65
C THR A 103 -1.38 13.19 18.06
N VAL A 104 -2.48 13.72 18.60
CA VAL A 104 -3.03 15.03 18.19
C VAL A 104 -2.09 16.17 18.59
N GLU A 105 -1.55 16.14 19.81
CA GLU A 105 -0.59 17.14 20.30
C GLU A 105 0.67 17.18 19.43
N ARG A 106 1.25 16.02 19.13
CA ARG A 106 2.41 15.92 18.22
C ARG A 106 2.09 16.47 16.82
N ASP A 107 0.92 16.14 16.27
CA ASP A 107 0.52 16.65 14.96
C ASP A 107 0.27 18.18 14.97
N LEU A 108 -0.16 18.75 16.10
CA LEU A 108 -0.33 20.19 16.26
C LEU A 108 1.02 20.91 16.25
N GLU A 109 2.04 20.35 16.90
CA GLU A 109 3.41 20.87 16.90
C GLU A 109 3.98 20.90 15.48
N VAL A 110 3.95 19.75 14.78
CA VAL A 110 4.41 19.66 13.39
C VAL A 110 3.62 20.59 12.45
N TYR A 111 2.31 20.73 12.67
CA TYR A 111 1.50 21.66 11.90
C TYR A 111 1.90 23.12 12.14
N GLY A 112 2.30 23.47 13.37
CA GLY A 112 2.85 24.78 13.72
C GLY A 112 4.12 25.06 12.94
N ASP A 113 5.07 24.12 12.96
CA ASP A 113 6.34 24.23 12.25
C ASP A 113 6.14 24.41 10.74
N VAL A 114 5.28 23.60 10.12
CA VAL A 114 4.99 23.69 8.68
C VAL A 114 4.30 25.01 8.33
N ARG A 115 3.43 25.52 9.20
CA ARG A 115 2.70 26.78 8.98
C ARG A 115 3.61 27.99 9.11
N ASP A 116 4.49 27.99 10.09
CA ASP A 116 5.29 29.15 10.49
C ASP A 116 6.70 29.13 9.86
N ALA A 117 7.10 28.03 9.21
CA ALA A 117 8.34 27.95 8.44
C ALA A 117 8.39 29.04 7.36
N ALA A 118 9.31 30.00 7.55
CA ALA A 118 9.63 30.99 6.53
C ALA A 118 9.97 30.28 5.20
N PRO A 119 9.63 30.90 4.05
CA PRO A 119 10.15 30.43 2.77
C PRO A 119 11.67 30.46 2.85
N VAL A 120 12.31 29.31 2.66
CA VAL A 120 13.78 29.23 2.63
C VAL A 120 14.23 30.11 1.47
N PRO A 121 15.07 31.14 1.70
CA PRO A 121 15.55 31.99 0.63
C PRO A 121 16.30 31.09 -0.37
N VAL A 122 15.79 31.00 -1.60
CA VAL A 122 16.44 30.22 -2.65
C VAL A 122 17.68 31.01 -3.09
N PRO A 123 18.91 30.47 -2.93
CA PRO A 123 20.11 31.09 -3.48
C PRO A 123 19.93 31.22 -5.00
N ARG A 124 20.13 32.42 -5.55
CA ARG A 124 19.67 32.72 -6.92
C ARG A 124 20.53 32.19 -8.06
N ASP A 125 21.74 31.70 -7.82
CA ASP A 125 22.72 31.55 -8.91
C ASP A 125 23.59 30.26 -8.84
N LEU A 126 23.10 29.17 -8.25
CA LEU A 126 23.82 27.89 -8.33
C LEU A 126 23.47 27.19 -9.65
N GLU A 127 24.48 26.89 -10.47
CA GLU A 127 24.35 25.98 -11.61
C GLU A 127 23.93 24.60 -11.07
N THR A 128 22.64 24.30 -11.21
CA THR A 128 22.08 23.08 -10.64
C THR A 128 22.43 21.86 -11.49
N ARG A 129 22.84 20.79 -10.83
CA ARG A 129 23.03 19.45 -11.42
C ARG A 129 21.78 18.58 -11.34
N ALA A 130 20.62 19.14 -11.00
CA ALA A 130 19.38 18.36 -10.90
C ALA A 130 19.08 17.49 -12.15
N ALA A 131 19.46 17.97 -13.34
CA ALA A 131 19.27 17.22 -14.59
C ALA A 131 20.06 15.90 -14.65
N ASP A 132 21.14 15.75 -13.87
CA ASP A 132 21.97 14.55 -13.82
C ASP A 132 21.30 13.42 -13.01
N PHE A 133 20.34 13.75 -12.13
CA PHE A 133 19.77 12.82 -11.15
C PHE A 133 18.31 12.44 -11.43
N THR A 134 17.90 12.51 -12.69
CA THR A 134 16.54 12.11 -13.11
C THR A 134 16.27 10.62 -12.85
N PRO A 135 14.99 10.19 -12.72
CA PRO A 135 14.67 8.78 -12.49
C PRO A 135 15.23 7.81 -13.54
N TRP A 136 15.43 8.28 -14.77
CA TRP A 136 16.02 7.46 -15.84
C TRP A 136 17.54 7.38 -15.75
N ALA A 137 18.23 8.48 -15.42
CA ALA A 137 19.67 8.48 -15.18
C ALA A 137 20.02 7.59 -13.98
N ALA A 138 19.17 7.58 -12.97
CA ALA A 138 19.35 6.81 -11.75
C ALA A 138 19.25 5.30 -11.90
N VAL A 139 18.68 4.79 -12.99
CA VAL A 139 18.73 3.35 -13.32
C VAL A 139 20.19 2.90 -13.51
N GLN A 140 21.07 3.83 -13.91
CA GLN A 140 22.49 3.57 -14.16
C GLN A 140 23.37 3.92 -12.95
N LEU A 141 22.81 4.51 -11.89
CA LEU A 141 23.57 4.92 -10.70
C LEU A 141 23.32 3.92 -9.57
N SER A 142 24.40 3.47 -8.96
CA SER A 142 24.38 2.69 -7.72
C SER A 142 23.87 3.50 -6.53
N ASP A 143 23.48 2.82 -5.45
CA ASP A 143 23.04 3.47 -4.20
C ASP A 143 24.14 4.32 -3.56
N ASP A 144 25.39 3.87 -3.70
CA ASP A 144 26.57 4.60 -3.24
C ASP A 144 26.76 5.88 -4.08
N GLU A 145 26.60 5.82 -5.41
CA GLU A 145 26.68 7.02 -6.27
C GLU A 145 25.55 8.02 -6.03
N LEU A 146 24.33 7.55 -5.73
CA LEU A 146 23.23 8.42 -5.33
C LEU A 146 23.49 9.06 -3.96
N SER A 147 24.06 8.30 -3.01
CA SER A 147 24.42 8.81 -1.68
C SER A 147 25.55 9.85 -1.75
N ASP A 148 26.59 9.59 -2.54
CA ASP A 148 27.68 10.52 -2.80
C ASP A 148 27.18 11.78 -3.52
N GLY A 149 26.28 11.61 -4.50
CA GLY A 149 25.61 12.74 -5.16
C GLY A 149 24.81 13.59 -4.20
N LEU A 150 24.12 12.96 -3.23
CA LEU A 150 23.32 13.66 -2.22
C LEU A 150 24.23 14.45 -1.26
N ALA A 151 25.32 13.85 -0.80
CA ALA A 151 26.32 14.50 0.03
C ALA A 151 26.89 15.75 -0.68
N TRP A 152 27.30 15.61 -1.94
CA TRP A 152 27.76 16.73 -2.76
C TRP A 152 26.71 17.84 -2.90
N ALA A 153 25.44 17.49 -3.12
CA ALA A 153 24.36 18.46 -3.30
C ALA A 153 24.12 19.28 -2.01
N TYR A 154 24.27 18.67 -0.83
CA TYR A 154 24.22 19.39 0.44
C TYR A 154 25.42 20.31 0.66
N GLU A 155 26.64 19.84 0.37
CA GLU A 155 27.87 20.63 0.53
C GLU A 155 27.91 21.85 -0.41
N SER A 156 27.42 21.69 -1.64
CA SER A 156 27.35 22.75 -2.65
C SER A 156 26.17 23.71 -2.48
N GLY A 157 25.18 23.34 -1.65
CA GLY A 157 23.94 24.09 -1.49
C GLY A 157 22.96 23.96 -2.67
N ASP A 158 23.19 23.02 -3.59
CA ASP A 158 22.31 22.74 -4.73
C ASP A 158 21.07 21.95 -4.28
N THR A 159 20.13 22.68 -3.66
CA THR A 159 18.88 22.07 -3.14
C THR A 159 18.04 21.41 -4.23
N ALA A 160 18.16 21.83 -5.49
CA ALA A 160 17.42 21.22 -6.59
C ALA A 160 18.00 19.86 -6.98
N ALA A 161 19.33 19.69 -6.98
CA ALA A 161 19.94 18.38 -7.13
C ALA A 161 19.62 17.47 -5.95
N ALA A 162 19.70 17.97 -4.71
CA ALA A 162 19.38 17.18 -3.51
C ALA A 162 17.93 16.66 -3.53
N GLU A 163 16.96 17.53 -3.84
CA GLU A 163 15.55 17.14 -3.97
C GLU A 163 15.35 16.10 -5.08
N GLN A 164 16.03 16.26 -6.21
CA GLN A 164 15.92 15.34 -7.33
C GLN A 164 16.52 13.95 -7.00
N ILE A 165 17.63 13.90 -6.26
CA ILE A 165 18.24 12.66 -5.79
C ILE A 165 17.32 11.95 -4.78
N ILE A 166 16.79 12.68 -3.79
CA ILE A 166 15.85 12.13 -2.81
C ILE A 166 14.60 11.60 -3.51
N ALA A 167 13.99 12.36 -4.42
CA ALA A 167 12.82 11.93 -5.17
C ALA A 167 13.10 10.67 -6.01
N THR A 168 14.33 10.53 -6.51
CA THR A 168 14.80 9.37 -7.24
C THR A 168 15.00 8.15 -6.32
N MET A 169 15.61 8.33 -5.14
CA MET A 169 15.73 7.27 -4.13
C MET A 169 14.35 6.82 -3.66
N ASP A 170 13.44 7.75 -3.35
CA ASP A 170 12.05 7.46 -3.00
C ASP A 170 11.32 6.74 -4.13
N TYR A 171 11.59 7.07 -5.39
CA TYR A 171 11.03 6.38 -6.55
C TYR A 171 11.54 4.94 -6.64
N ARG A 172 12.85 4.72 -6.43
CA ARG A 172 13.48 3.39 -6.41
C ARG A 172 12.96 2.57 -5.25
N ASP A 173 12.95 3.11 -4.04
CA ASP A 173 12.36 2.50 -2.85
C ASP A 173 10.88 2.19 -3.05
N SER A 174 10.11 3.10 -3.67
CA SER A 174 8.69 2.87 -3.95
C SER A 174 8.45 1.89 -5.09
N HIS A 175 9.39 1.72 -6.03
CA HIS A 175 9.31 0.71 -7.08
C HIS A 175 9.78 -0.65 -6.60
N GLU A 176 10.85 -0.72 -5.82
CA GLU A 176 11.38 -1.94 -5.22
C GLU A 176 10.47 -2.42 -4.09
N ALA A 177 10.04 -1.52 -3.19
CA ALA A 177 8.97 -1.81 -2.24
C ALA A 177 7.62 -1.96 -2.93
N GLY A 178 7.39 -1.32 -4.08
CA GLY A 178 6.18 -1.49 -4.88
C GLY A 178 6.11 -2.88 -5.49
N GLU A 179 7.24 -3.43 -5.92
CA GLU A 179 7.39 -4.78 -6.45
C GLU A 179 7.31 -5.79 -5.31
N ILE A 180 7.99 -5.56 -4.18
CA ILE A 180 7.89 -6.42 -2.98
C ILE A 180 6.49 -6.38 -2.36
N VAL A 181 5.86 -5.20 -2.25
CA VAL A 181 4.51 -5.04 -1.69
C VAL A 181 3.45 -5.48 -2.70
N ALA A 182 3.60 -5.25 -4.00
CA ALA A 182 2.69 -5.82 -4.99
C ALA A 182 2.79 -7.34 -4.99
N ASP A 183 3.99 -7.91 -4.83
CA ASP A 183 4.14 -9.36 -4.81
C ASP A 183 3.70 -9.97 -3.46
N VAL A 184 3.89 -9.28 -2.32
CA VAL A 184 3.35 -9.66 -1.01
C VAL A 184 1.83 -9.43 -0.92
N VAL A 185 1.29 -8.36 -1.52
CA VAL A 185 -0.15 -8.06 -1.58
C VAL A 185 -0.82 -8.96 -2.61
N ALA A 186 -0.17 -9.29 -3.72
CA ALA A 186 -0.66 -10.28 -4.67
C ALA A 186 -0.56 -11.69 -4.08
N ASP A 187 0.49 -12.05 -3.35
CA ASP A 187 0.58 -13.32 -2.60
C ASP A 187 -0.46 -13.36 -1.48
N ARG A 188 -0.69 -12.24 -0.78
CA ARG A 188 -1.73 -12.11 0.24
C ARG A 188 -3.13 -12.10 -0.35
N ALA A 189 -3.37 -11.49 -1.50
CA ALA A 189 -4.64 -11.54 -2.24
C ALA A 189 -4.86 -12.94 -2.83
N ARG A 190 -3.81 -13.59 -3.35
CA ARG A 190 -3.83 -15.01 -3.74
C ARG A 190 -4.17 -15.93 -2.55
N ARG A 191 -3.71 -15.60 -1.33
CA ARG A 191 -4.01 -16.36 -0.10
C ARG A 191 -5.36 -16.01 0.55
N LEU A 192 -5.82 -14.77 0.41
CA LEU A 192 -7.01 -14.23 1.11
C LEU A 192 -8.23 -14.05 0.22
N ASP A 193 -8.14 -14.18 -1.10
CA ASP A 193 -9.31 -14.24 -1.97
C ASP A 193 -10.00 -15.61 -1.85
N ARG A 194 -10.53 -15.86 -0.64
CA ARG A 194 -11.47 -16.92 -0.29
C ARG A 194 -12.91 -16.49 -0.57
N SER A 195 -13.12 -15.34 -1.20
CA SER A 195 -14.45 -14.88 -1.51
C SER A 195 -15.04 -15.77 -2.60
N PRO A 196 -16.17 -16.46 -2.33
CA PRO A 196 -16.81 -17.33 -3.33
C PRO A 196 -17.37 -16.56 -4.54
N LEU A 197 -17.40 -15.23 -4.48
CA LEU A 197 -17.81 -14.33 -5.57
C LEU A 197 -16.74 -14.21 -6.65
N THR A 198 -15.49 -13.96 -6.25
CA THR A 198 -14.33 -13.71 -7.13
C THR A 198 -13.55 -14.98 -7.46
N ASN A 199 -13.54 -15.96 -6.55
CA ASN A 199 -12.92 -17.27 -6.77
C ASN A 199 -13.99 -18.38 -6.84
N PRO A 200 -14.41 -18.81 -8.05
CA PRO A 200 -15.43 -19.85 -8.20
C PRO A 200 -15.03 -21.21 -7.61
N ALA A 201 -13.74 -21.45 -7.36
CA ALA A 201 -13.21 -22.67 -6.76
C ALA A 201 -13.54 -22.80 -5.25
N VAL A 202 -13.93 -21.68 -4.61
CA VAL A 202 -14.27 -21.61 -3.17
C VAL A 202 -15.78 -21.69 -2.94
N ARG A 203 -16.59 -21.76 -4.00
CA ARG A 203 -18.05 -21.95 -3.88
C ARG A 203 -18.32 -23.31 -3.23
N GLY A 204 -18.79 -23.29 -1.97
CA GLY A 204 -19.01 -24.49 -1.14
C GLY A 204 -19.92 -25.56 -1.75
N ASN A 205 -20.67 -25.22 -2.80
CA ASN A 205 -21.59 -26.12 -3.49
C ASN A 205 -20.91 -27.02 -4.53
N ARG A 206 -19.64 -26.78 -4.91
CA ARG A 206 -18.90 -27.62 -5.86
C ARG A 206 -17.94 -28.54 -5.10
N ARG A 207 -18.20 -29.85 -5.13
CA ARG A 207 -17.32 -30.88 -4.58
C ARG A 207 -16.15 -31.15 -5.53
N LEU A 208 -15.26 -30.18 -5.69
CA LEU A 208 -14.05 -30.31 -6.50
C LEU A 208 -12.98 -31.10 -5.73
N THR A 209 -12.28 -31.97 -6.45
CA THR A 209 -11.05 -32.60 -5.95
C THR A 209 -9.96 -31.54 -5.73
N ALA A 210 -8.96 -31.85 -4.89
CA ALA A 210 -7.86 -30.92 -4.62
C ALA A 210 -7.08 -30.50 -5.89
N ARG A 211 -7.03 -31.39 -6.90
CA ARG A 211 -6.39 -31.13 -8.20
C ARG A 211 -7.24 -30.24 -9.09
N GLU A 212 -8.55 -30.47 -9.13
CA GLU A 212 -9.47 -29.58 -9.86
C GLU A 212 -9.48 -28.18 -9.28
N ARG A 213 -9.51 -28.05 -7.95
CA ARG A 213 -9.36 -26.76 -7.27
C ARG A 213 -8.06 -26.06 -7.68
N SER A 214 -6.95 -26.80 -7.73
CA SER A 214 -5.66 -26.27 -8.17
C SER A 214 -5.68 -25.76 -9.60
N ARG A 215 -6.40 -26.45 -10.51
CA ARG A 215 -6.55 -26.02 -11.91
C ARG A 215 -7.39 -24.76 -12.03
N GLU A 216 -8.45 -24.63 -11.22
CA GLU A 216 -9.26 -23.42 -11.21
C GLU A 216 -8.49 -22.21 -10.64
N GLU A 217 -7.74 -22.41 -9.54
CA GLU A 217 -6.82 -21.41 -9.00
C GLU A 217 -5.78 -20.97 -10.03
N HIS A 218 -5.16 -21.92 -10.75
CA HIS A 218 -4.19 -21.63 -11.80
C HIS A 218 -4.82 -20.84 -12.96
N ARG A 219 -6.02 -21.20 -13.41
CA ARG A 219 -6.73 -20.45 -14.46
C ARG A 219 -7.01 -19.01 -14.05
N ALA A 220 -7.44 -18.79 -12.81
CA ALA A 220 -7.65 -17.44 -12.28
C ALA A 220 -6.35 -16.64 -12.26
N TYR A 221 -5.26 -17.23 -11.79
CA TYR A 221 -3.93 -16.61 -11.82
C TYR A 221 -3.49 -16.24 -13.25
N ILE A 222 -3.64 -17.17 -14.21
CA ILE A 222 -3.30 -16.92 -15.62
C ILE A 222 -4.13 -15.77 -16.21
N TYR A 223 -5.43 -15.70 -15.88
CA TYR A 223 -6.28 -14.61 -16.32
C TYR A 223 -5.82 -13.25 -15.79
N THR A 224 -5.41 -13.17 -14.52
CA THR A 224 -4.84 -11.95 -13.93
C THR A 224 -3.54 -11.54 -14.63
N GLN A 225 -2.60 -12.47 -14.84
CA GLN A 225 -1.36 -12.20 -15.56
C GLN A 225 -1.62 -11.73 -16.99
N TRP A 226 -2.56 -12.36 -17.68
CA TRP A 226 -2.95 -11.99 -19.04
C TRP A 226 -3.50 -10.56 -19.10
N LEU A 227 -4.40 -10.18 -18.19
CA LEU A 227 -4.98 -8.83 -18.14
C LEU A 227 -3.91 -7.76 -17.87
N GLN A 228 -2.97 -8.04 -16.96
CA GLN A 228 -1.86 -7.14 -16.66
C GLN A 228 -0.95 -6.96 -17.88
N ALA A 229 -0.57 -8.07 -18.53
CA ALA A 229 0.23 -8.03 -19.74
C ALA A 229 -0.50 -7.28 -20.89
N GLU A 230 -1.81 -7.45 -21.04
CA GLU A 230 -2.60 -6.74 -22.05
C GLU A 230 -2.55 -5.23 -21.83
N LEU A 231 -2.65 -4.76 -20.57
CA LEU A 231 -2.54 -3.35 -20.22
C LEU A 231 -1.13 -2.80 -20.51
N ASP A 232 -0.10 -3.51 -20.06
CA ASP A 232 1.29 -3.05 -20.13
C ASP A 232 1.82 -3.06 -21.57
N THR A 233 1.44 -4.06 -22.36
CA THR A 233 1.82 -4.20 -23.78
C THR A 233 0.87 -3.48 -24.73
N ARG A 234 -0.14 -2.75 -24.21
CA ARG A 234 -1.17 -2.05 -24.99
C ARG A 234 -1.90 -2.98 -25.99
N GLY A 235 -2.11 -4.23 -25.59
CA GLY A 235 -2.74 -5.27 -26.40
C GLY A 235 -1.82 -5.98 -27.41
N ASN A 236 -0.53 -5.61 -27.50
CA ASN A 236 0.42 -6.26 -28.40
C ASN A 236 0.97 -7.56 -27.80
N LEU A 237 0.14 -8.59 -27.67
CA LEU A 237 0.54 -9.88 -27.07
C LEU A 237 1.10 -10.90 -28.07
N LEU A 238 0.71 -10.79 -29.34
CA LEU A 238 1.04 -11.75 -30.39
C LEU A 238 1.91 -11.12 -31.47
N ASN A 239 2.86 -11.89 -31.99
CA ASN A 239 3.59 -11.50 -33.20
C ASN A 239 2.71 -11.68 -34.47
N LYS A 240 3.22 -11.21 -35.62
CA LYS A 240 2.49 -11.25 -36.89
C LYS A 240 2.09 -12.67 -37.30
N GLU A 241 2.92 -13.67 -37.00
CA GLU A 241 2.65 -15.07 -37.34
C GLU A 241 1.55 -15.66 -36.45
N GLY A 242 1.59 -15.39 -35.14
CA GLY A 242 0.56 -15.77 -34.18
C GLY A 242 -0.79 -15.15 -34.51
N GLN A 243 -0.80 -13.86 -34.88
CA GLN A 243 -2.00 -13.16 -35.36
C GLN A 243 -2.55 -13.80 -36.64
N ALA A 244 -1.71 -14.07 -37.64
CA ALA A 244 -2.13 -14.70 -38.90
C ALA A 244 -2.70 -16.10 -38.70
N LYS A 245 -2.21 -16.84 -37.71
CA LYS A 245 -2.68 -18.20 -37.35
C LYS A 245 -3.90 -18.19 -36.40
N GLY A 246 -4.34 -17.02 -35.93
CA GLY A 246 -5.44 -16.92 -34.98
C GLY A 246 -5.16 -17.60 -33.64
N VAL A 247 -3.91 -17.58 -33.18
CA VAL A 247 -3.52 -18.14 -31.88
C VAL A 247 -4.17 -17.32 -30.78
N ASP A 248 -4.80 -17.97 -29.80
CA ASP A 248 -5.31 -17.29 -28.61
C ASP A 248 -4.13 -16.86 -27.72
N ALA A 249 -4.07 -15.57 -27.40
CA ALA A 249 -3.04 -15.03 -26.52
C ALA A 249 -3.10 -15.66 -25.11
N MET A 250 -4.29 -16.03 -24.62
CA MET A 250 -4.45 -16.65 -23.31
C MET A 250 -3.82 -18.05 -23.25
N GLU A 251 -3.85 -18.80 -24.36
CA GLU A 251 -3.16 -20.10 -24.47
C GLU A 251 -1.64 -19.95 -24.32
N LEU A 252 -1.05 -18.80 -24.67
CA LEU A 252 0.38 -18.59 -24.53
C LEU A 252 0.84 -18.54 -23.08
N PHE A 253 -0.03 -18.18 -22.13
CA PHE A 253 0.33 -18.16 -20.72
C PHE A 253 0.35 -19.56 -20.12
N SER A 254 -0.60 -20.43 -20.51
CA SER A 254 -0.79 -21.76 -19.92
C SER A 254 -0.21 -22.92 -20.72
N GLY A 255 0.13 -22.71 -21.99
CA GLY A 255 0.59 -23.73 -22.93
C GLY A 255 2.09 -24.05 -22.87
N ARG A 256 2.58 -24.81 -23.86
CA ARG A 256 3.99 -25.19 -23.99
C ARG A 256 4.91 -23.98 -24.16
N ALA A 257 6.10 -24.02 -23.57
CA ALA A 257 7.16 -23.01 -23.72
C ALA A 257 7.46 -22.67 -25.19
N ASP A 258 7.66 -23.71 -26.02
CA ASP A 258 8.00 -23.56 -27.44
C ASP A 258 6.96 -22.75 -28.22
N ARG A 259 5.66 -23.01 -27.97
CA ARG A 259 4.56 -22.34 -28.66
C ARG A 259 4.49 -20.86 -28.28
N ALA A 260 4.74 -20.53 -27.02
CA ALA A 260 4.81 -19.14 -26.59
C ALA A 260 6.02 -18.41 -27.18
N LYS A 261 7.21 -19.02 -27.17
CA LYS A 261 8.41 -18.44 -27.80
C LYS A 261 8.19 -18.18 -29.30
N LEU A 262 7.46 -19.06 -29.98
CA LEU A 262 7.18 -18.93 -31.41
C LEU A 262 6.16 -17.83 -31.74
N TYR A 263 5.13 -17.62 -30.92
CA TYR A 263 3.99 -16.76 -31.27
C TYR A 263 3.83 -15.50 -30.41
N ALA A 264 4.52 -15.39 -29.29
CA ALA A 264 4.51 -14.18 -28.46
C ALA A 264 5.15 -13.00 -29.22
N SER A 265 4.62 -11.80 -28.98
CA SER A 265 5.28 -10.56 -29.38
C SER A 265 6.57 -10.35 -28.59
N LYS A 266 7.45 -9.47 -29.08
CA LYS A 266 8.64 -9.05 -28.32
C LYS A 266 8.24 -8.42 -26.98
N ASP A 267 7.24 -7.54 -26.99
CA ASP A 267 6.76 -6.84 -25.79
C ASP A 267 6.25 -7.82 -24.72
N LEU A 268 5.58 -8.91 -25.11
CA LEU A 268 5.13 -9.94 -24.17
C LEU A 268 6.29 -10.76 -23.60
N VAL A 269 7.32 -11.04 -24.40
CA VAL A 269 8.53 -11.73 -23.92
C VAL A 269 9.26 -10.84 -22.91
N ASP A 270 9.49 -9.57 -23.25
CA ASP A 270 10.11 -8.60 -22.34
C ASP A 270 9.26 -8.45 -21.05
N TRP A 271 7.93 -8.48 -21.17
CA TRP A 271 7.03 -8.43 -20.01
C TRP A 271 7.20 -9.65 -19.10
N TRP A 272 7.30 -10.86 -19.65
CA TRP A 272 7.56 -12.06 -18.86
C TRP A 272 8.91 -11.99 -18.14
N ASP A 273 9.96 -11.55 -18.83
CA ASP A 273 11.30 -11.43 -18.24
C ASP A 273 11.29 -10.47 -17.03
N ASN A 274 10.52 -9.38 -17.11
CA ASN A 274 10.37 -8.40 -16.04
C ASN A 274 9.41 -8.80 -14.91
N ASN A 275 8.51 -9.78 -15.12
CA ASN A 275 7.43 -10.11 -14.16
C ASN A 275 7.55 -11.54 -13.59
N GLY A 276 8.78 -12.05 -13.44
CA GLY A 276 9.04 -13.37 -12.84
C GLY A 276 8.75 -14.57 -13.75
N GLY A 277 8.60 -14.34 -15.06
CA GLY A 277 8.45 -15.35 -16.08
C GLY A 277 7.05 -15.93 -16.20
N ARG A 278 6.93 -17.00 -17.00
CA ARG A 278 5.69 -17.76 -17.15
C ARG A 278 5.54 -18.76 -16.01
N VAL A 279 4.30 -19.13 -15.68
CA VAL A 279 4.05 -20.18 -14.68
C VAL A 279 3.12 -21.24 -15.28
N PRO A 280 3.67 -22.29 -15.91
CA PRO A 280 2.87 -23.42 -16.37
C PRO A 280 2.22 -24.14 -15.18
N PHE A 281 1.17 -24.93 -15.44
CA PHE A 281 0.42 -25.61 -14.38
C PHE A 281 1.31 -26.56 -13.54
N SER A 282 2.30 -27.19 -14.15
CA SER A 282 3.31 -28.04 -13.51
C SER A 282 4.11 -27.27 -12.45
N LEU A 283 4.53 -26.04 -12.78
CA LEU A 283 5.27 -25.15 -11.90
C LEU A 283 4.36 -24.61 -10.77
N TRP A 284 3.13 -24.21 -11.11
CA TRP A 284 2.12 -23.77 -10.14
C TRP A 284 1.81 -24.85 -9.10
N GLU A 285 1.64 -26.10 -9.51
CA GLU A 285 1.38 -27.21 -8.60
C GLU A 285 2.55 -27.44 -7.64
N SER A 286 3.79 -27.30 -8.13
CA SER A 286 5.01 -27.40 -7.30
C SER A 286 5.09 -26.27 -6.27
N LEU A 287 4.82 -25.02 -6.67
CA LEU A 287 4.75 -23.86 -5.78
C LEU A 287 3.70 -24.06 -4.69
N ARG A 288 2.49 -24.47 -5.06
CA ARG A 288 1.39 -24.67 -4.10
C ARG A 288 1.69 -25.76 -3.07
N ARG A 289 2.49 -26.76 -3.44
CA ARG A 289 2.93 -27.83 -2.53
C ARG A 289 4.09 -27.43 -1.62
N GLY A 290 4.70 -26.26 -1.83
CA GLY A 290 5.82 -25.78 -1.04
C GLY A 290 7.11 -26.59 -1.21
N ASN A 291 7.27 -27.31 -2.32
CA ASN A 291 8.46 -28.14 -2.57
C ASN A 291 9.44 -27.40 -3.48
N ALA A 292 10.33 -26.59 -2.88
CA ALA A 292 11.33 -25.79 -3.59
C ALA A 292 12.21 -26.64 -4.54
N SER A 293 12.66 -27.82 -4.08
CA SER A 293 13.48 -28.73 -4.92
C SER A 293 12.77 -29.27 -6.16
N GLN A 294 11.44 -29.33 -6.13
CA GLN A 294 10.63 -29.74 -7.27
C GLN A 294 10.36 -28.57 -8.21
N TYR A 295 10.22 -27.37 -7.65
CA TYR A 295 10.10 -26.13 -8.40
C TYR A 295 11.32 -25.92 -9.31
N ASP A 296 12.54 -25.98 -8.78
CA ASP A 296 13.75 -25.74 -9.57
C ASP A 296 13.91 -26.75 -10.71
N ARG A 297 13.61 -28.03 -10.46
CA ARG A 297 13.63 -29.08 -11.48
C ARG A 297 12.61 -28.85 -12.59
N VAL A 298 11.37 -28.51 -12.23
CA VAL A 298 10.32 -28.23 -13.22
C VAL A 298 10.64 -26.97 -14.01
N ARG A 299 11.17 -25.94 -13.35
CA ARG A 299 11.65 -24.71 -14.01
C ARG A 299 12.75 -25.03 -15.04
N ALA A 300 13.79 -25.75 -14.64
CA ALA A 300 14.87 -26.17 -15.53
C ALA A 300 14.35 -26.95 -16.75
N GLN A 301 13.41 -27.90 -16.52
CA GLN A 301 12.80 -28.68 -17.60
C GLN A 301 11.97 -27.84 -18.59
N GLU A 302 11.19 -26.87 -18.09
CA GLU A 302 10.30 -26.05 -18.92
C GLU A 302 11.08 -24.96 -19.69
N TYR A 303 12.15 -24.43 -19.10
CA TYR A 303 12.92 -23.32 -19.69
C TYR A 303 14.16 -23.76 -20.46
N GLY A 304 14.61 -25.01 -20.28
CA GLY A 304 15.87 -25.48 -20.85
C GLY A 304 17.09 -24.85 -20.21
N GLU A 305 16.94 -24.29 -19.00
CA GLU A 305 18.06 -23.89 -18.16
C GLU A 305 18.77 -25.18 -17.71
N ALA A 306 20.07 -25.31 -18.01
CA ALA A 306 20.84 -26.44 -17.55
C ALA A 306 20.84 -26.42 -16.00
N ALA A 307 20.27 -27.48 -15.40
CA ALA A 307 20.15 -27.65 -13.95
C ALA A 307 21.51 -27.81 -13.26
#